data_AF-A0A9E2RLF1-F1
#
_entry.id   AF-A0A9E2RLF1-F1
#
_cell.length_a   1.000
_cell.length_b   1.000
_cell.length_c   1.000
_cell.angle_alpha   90.00
_cell.angle_beta   90.00
_cell.angle_gamma   90.00
#
_symmetry.space_group_name_H-M   'P 1'
#
loop_
_entity.id
_entity.type
_entity.pdbx_description
1 polymer ?
#
loop_
_entity_poly.entity_id
_entity_poly.type
_entity_poly.pdbx_seq_one_letter_code
_entity_poly.pdbx_strand_id
1 'polypeptide(L)'
;MGSSHFTNSTSLTPALPLGRGGRSLPIGKLPVTLLRTMLARYARNRDPRVIVGAGIGLDAAALDIGGQYVMIKTDPVTFVTEEIGAYALAINANDLATMGALPRWFLVTMLLPAGTTTSAGLSRIFSQIGRACRRLKISLCGGHTEVTAAVTRPVVVG
;
A
#
# COMPACT_ATOMS: atom_id res chain seq x y z
N MET A 1 -67.56 -3.19 26.31
CA MET A 1 -67.22 -4.55 25.86
C MET A 1 -66.51 -4.43 24.52
N GLY A 2 -65.31 -4.98 24.39
CA GLY A 2 -64.55 -4.96 23.13
C GLY A 2 -63.11 -4.47 23.30
N SER A 3 -62.31 -5.22 24.07
CA SER A 3 -60.85 -5.20 24.03
C SER A 3 -60.37 -5.77 22.71
N SER A 4 -59.55 -5.03 21.96
CA SER A 4 -58.76 -5.60 20.85
C SER A 4 -57.33 -5.10 20.91
N HIS A 5 -56.49 -5.99 21.43
CA HIS A 5 -55.04 -6.00 21.32
C HIS A 5 -54.59 -5.77 19.88
N PHE A 6 -53.79 -4.74 19.64
CA PHE A 6 -52.87 -4.71 18.51
C PHE A 6 -51.45 -4.82 19.05
N THR A 7 -50.91 -6.03 18.91
CA THR A 7 -49.55 -6.42 19.25
C THR A 7 -48.56 -5.67 18.37
N ASN A 8 -47.65 -4.93 19.00
CA ASN A 8 -46.54 -4.25 18.36
C ASN A 8 -45.59 -5.33 17.78
N SER A 9 -45.63 -5.58 16.48
CA SER A 9 -44.74 -6.52 15.80
C SER A 9 -43.37 -5.88 15.60
N THR A 10 -42.60 -5.77 16.68
CA THR A 10 -41.17 -5.49 16.59
C THR A 10 -40.51 -6.75 16.05
N SER A 11 -40.34 -6.83 14.73
CA SER A 11 -39.53 -7.87 14.09
C SER A 11 -38.10 -7.71 14.59
N LEU A 12 -37.78 -8.44 15.66
CA LEU A 12 -36.42 -8.68 16.11
C LEU A 12 -35.69 -9.37 14.95
N THR A 13 -34.93 -8.61 14.17
CA THR A 13 -33.88 -9.17 13.32
C THR A 13 -33.03 -10.08 14.21
N PRO A 14 -32.90 -11.37 13.89
CA PRO A 14 -32.09 -12.28 14.68
C PRO A 14 -30.65 -11.75 14.66
N ALA A 15 -30.10 -11.51 15.86
CA ALA A 15 -28.69 -11.21 16.02
C ALA A 15 -27.89 -12.33 15.35
N LEU A 16 -27.15 -12.00 14.30
CA LEU A 16 -26.29 -12.97 13.63
C LEU A 16 -25.30 -13.54 14.67
N PRO A 17 -25.12 -14.87 14.72
CA PRO A 17 -24.19 -15.47 15.64
C PRO A 17 -22.79 -14.95 15.34
N LEU A 18 -22.14 -14.38 16.37
CA LEU A 18 -20.75 -13.96 16.36
C LEU A 18 -19.86 -15.20 16.22
N GLY A 19 -19.72 -15.69 15.00
CA GLY A 19 -18.65 -16.61 14.63
C GLY A 19 -17.30 -15.96 14.87
N ARG A 20 -16.29 -16.75 15.22
CA ARG A 20 -14.89 -16.35 15.41
C ARG A 20 -14.19 -15.88 14.11
N GLY A 21 -14.88 -15.18 13.23
CA GLY A 21 -14.39 -14.56 12.01
C GLY A 21 -14.93 -13.14 11.92
N GLY A 22 -14.05 -12.15 12.01
CA GLY A 22 -14.45 -10.76 11.80
C GLY A 22 -15.07 -10.57 10.41
N ARG A 23 -15.97 -9.58 10.27
CA ARG A 23 -16.50 -9.17 8.97
C ARG A 23 -15.36 -8.86 8.00
N SER A 24 -15.52 -9.25 6.74
CA SER A 24 -14.61 -8.87 5.66
C SER A 24 -14.56 -7.35 5.50
N LEU A 25 -13.40 -6.85 5.07
CA LEU A 25 -13.18 -5.43 4.83
C LEU A 25 -13.64 -5.07 3.42
N PRO A 26 -14.21 -3.86 3.22
CA PRO A 26 -14.60 -3.40 1.89
C PRO A 26 -13.36 -3.15 1.02
N ILE A 27 -13.57 -3.14 -0.30
CA ILE A 27 -12.55 -2.70 -1.27
C ILE A 27 -12.19 -1.23 -0.99
N GLY A 28 -10.89 -0.93 -0.99
CA GLY A 28 -10.38 0.45 -0.85
C GLY A 28 -9.41 0.60 0.31
N LYS A 29 -9.29 1.83 0.82
CA LYS A 29 -8.45 2.13 1.99
C LYS A 29 -9.08 1.50 3.25
N LEU A 30 -8.22 1.03 4.17
CA LEU A 30 -8.65 0.51 5.46
C LEU A 30 -9.36 1.61 6.28
N PRO A 31 -10.44 1.31 7.04
CA PRO A 31 -11.01 2.28 7.96
C PRO A 31 -9.96 2.83 8.92
N VAL A 32 -9.89 4.16 9.04
CA VAL A 32 -8.85 4.86 9.82
C VAL A 32 -8.82 4.40 11.28
N THR A 33 -10.00 4.14 11.87
CA THR A 33 -10.13 3.63 13.23
C THR A 33 -9.46 2.25 13.38
N LEU A 34 -9.72 1.35 12.43
CA LEU A 34 -9.11 0.03 12.42
C LEU A 34 -7.59 0.09 12.21
N LEU A 35 -7.11 0.91 11.26
CA LEU A 35 -5.69 1.11 11.04
C LEU A 35 -4.99 1.63 12.31
N ARG A 36 -5.60 2.61 12.99
CA ARG A 36 -5.09 3.17 14.23
C ARG A 36 -4.96 2.11 15.33
N THR A 37 -5.98 1.25 15.47
CA THR A 37 -5.95 0.13 16.42
C THR A 37 -4.82 -0.85 16.10
N MET A 38 -4.61 -1.20 14.82
CA MET A 38 -3.53 -2.11 14.41
C MET A 38 -2.16 -1.51 14.70
N LEU A 39 -1.95 -0.24 14.35
CA LEU A 39 -0.68 0.46 14.59
C LEU A 39 -0.37 0.54 16.09
N ALA A 40 -1.34 0.95 16.91
CA ALA A 40 -1.16 1.08 18.35
C ALA A 40 -0.86 -0.26 19.05
N ARG A 41 -1.38 -1.36 18.49
CA ARG A 41 -1.23 -2.71 19.05
C ARG A 41 0.05 -3.42 18.57
N TYR A 42 0.40 -3.30 17.30
CA TYR A 42 1.44 -4.14 16.68
C TYR A 42 2.64 -3.38 16.14
N ALA A 43 2.52 -2.09 15.85
CA ALA A 43 3.55 -1.30 15.17
C ALA A 43 4.19 -0.25 16.10
N ARG A 44 4.23 -0.51 17.41
CA ARG A 44 4.95 0.37 18.34
C ARG A 44 6.44 0.32 18.03
N ASN A 45 6.94 1.41 17.47
CA ASN A 45 8.36 1.59 17.24
C ASN A 45 9.15 1.55 18.56
N ARG A 46 10.30 0.88 18.54
CA ARG A 46 11.21 0.74 19.68
C ARG A 46 12.63 1.24 19.37
N ASP A 47 12.93 1.52 18.10
CA ASP A 47 14.24 2.05 17.71
C ASP A 47 14.20 3.59 17.80
N PRO A 48 15.02 4.21 18.68
CA PRO A 48 15.06 5.67 18.82
C PRO A 48 15.56 6.39 17.57
N ARG A 49 16.20 5.67 16.63
CA ARG A 49 16.65 6.24 15.35
C ARG A 49 15.52 6.45 14.36
N VAL A 50 14.36 5.82 14.56
CA VAL A 50 13.18 6.06 13.73
C VAL A 50 12.47 7.30 14.29
N ILE A 51 12.74 8.45 13.67
CA ILE A 51 12.23 9.77 14.08
C ILE A 51 10.78 9.95 13.68
N VAL A 52 10.45 9.55 12.45
CA VAL A 52 9.07 9.49 11.95
C VAL A 52 8.77 8.02 11.66
N GLY A 53 7.92 7.42 12.49
CA GLY A 53 7.51 6.02 12.39
C GLY A 53 6.17 5.83 11.67
N ALA A 54 5.63 4.61 11.74
CA ALA A 54 4.32 4.32 11.17
C ALA A 54 3.19 5.10 11.88
N GLY A 55 2.31 5.71 11.09
CA GLY A 55 1.21 6.53 11.62
C GLY A 55 0.11 6.77 10.59
N ILE A 56 -1.02 7.30 11.04
CA ILE A 56 -2.14 7.66 10.16
C ILE A 56 -1.77 8.92 9.38
N GLY A 57 -1.88 8.85 8.05
CA GLY A 57 -1.59 9.99 7.16
C GLY A 57 -0.11 10.32 7.05
N LEU A 58 0.78 9.41 7.43
CA LEU A 58 2.22 9.55 7.21
C LEU A 58 2.61 8.75 5.97
N ASP A 59 3.20 9.43 4.98
CA ASP A 59 3.56 8.83 3.70
C ASP A 59 5.00 8.30 3.67
N ALA A 60 5.89 8.74 4.57
CA ALA A 60 7.26 8.23 4.64
C ALA A 60 7.73 8.11 6.10
N ALA A 61 8.71 7.24 6.33
CA ALA A 61 9.44 7.15 7.59
C ALA A 61 10.78 7.89 7.49
N ALA A 62 11.22 8.45 8.62
CA ALA A 62 12.50 9.16 8.75
C ALA A 62 13.41 8.43 9.74
N LEU A 63 14.64 8.13 9.31
CA LEU A 63 15.64 7.41 10.09
C LEU A 63 16.87 8.27 10.32
N ASP A 64 17.34 8.38 11.56
CA ASP A 64 18.64 8.96 11.91
C ASP A 64 19.76 7.94 11.70
N ILE A 65 20.64 8.22 10.74
CA ILE A 65 21.84 7.45 10.42
C ILE A 65 23.07 8.29 10.76
N GLY A 66 23.26 8.57 12.05
CA GLY A 66 24.46 9.21 12.56
C GLY A 66 24.57 10.69 12.18
N GLY A 67 23.49 11.45 12.38
CA GLY A 67 23.45 12.89 12.08
C GLY A 67 22.96 13.23 10.67
N GLN A 68 22.47 12.23 9.93
CA GLN A 68 21.77 12.41 8.67
C GLN A 68 20.42 11.70 8.71
N TYR A 69 19.39 12.34 8.14
CA TYR A 69 18.09 11.70 8.00
C TYR A 69 17.97 10.98 6.65
N VAL A 70 17.65 9.70 6.69
CA VAL A 70 17.26 8.90 5.53
C VAL A 70 15.76 8.74 5.55
N MET A 71 15.11 9.18 4.47
CA MET A 71 13.67 9.05 4.28
C MET A 71 13.39 7.80 3.44
N ILE A 72 12.46 6.97 3.91
CA ILE A 72 12.04 5.75 3.23
C ILE A 72 10.53 5.74 3.06
N LYS A 73 10.06 5.23 1.92
CA LYS A 73 8.66 5.11 1.54
C LYS A 73 8.50 3.85 0.71
N THR A 74 7.31 3.26 0.77
CA THR A 74 6.88 2.24 -0.18
C THR A 74 5.42 2.43 -0.53
N ASP A 75 5.08 2.33 -1.82
CA ASP A 75 3.72 2.46 -2.32
C ASP A 75 3.48 1.58 -3.55
N PRO A 76 2.32 0.88 -3.61
CA PRO A 76 1.95 0.06 -4.75
C PRO A 76 1.22 0.87 -5.84
N VAL A 77 1.51 0.57 -7.09
CA VAL A 77 0.73 0.98 -8.27
C VAL A 77 -0.06 -0.22 -8.76
N THR A 78 -1.39 -0.13 -8.66
CA THR A 78 -2.32 -1.26 -8.87
C THR A 78 -3.35 -1.06 -10.00
N PHE A 79 -3.46 0.15 -10.56
CA PHE A 79 -4.51 0.51 -11.53
C PHE A 79 -4.01 1.01 -12.88
N VAL A 80 -2.77 1.52 -12.98
CA VAL A 80 -2.26 2.07 -14.24
C VAL A 80 -1.62 0.97 -15.08
N THR A 81 -2.04 0.80 -16.33
CA THR A 81 -1.54 -0.29 -17.20
C THR A 81 -0.45 0.14 -18.17
N GLU A 82 -0.56 1.34 -18.76
CA GLU A 82 0.32 1.70 -19.88
C GLU A 82 1.72 2.16 -19.47
N GLU A 83 1.86 2.84 -18.33
CA GLU A 83 3.13 3.41 -17.85
C GLU A 83 3.42 3.04 -16.38
N ILE A 84 2.97 1.86 -15.94
CA ILE A 84 3.03 1.41 -14.54
C ILE A 84 4.42 1.54 -13.92
N GLY A 85 5.49 1.25 -14.69
CA GLY A 85 6.87 1.36 -14.21
C GLY A 85 7.32 2.79 -13.97
N ALA A 86 6.89 3.73 -14.80
CA ALA A 86 7.20 5.15 -14.63
C ALA A 86 6.43 5.75 -13.46
N TYR A 87 5.16 5.37 -13.29
CA TYR A 87 4.33 5.82 -12.16
C TYR A 87 4.84 5.27 -10.83
N ALA A 88 5.31 4.02 -10.77
CA ALA A 88 5.86 3.45 -9.55
C ALA A 88 7.03 4.29 -9.01
N LEU A 89 7.96 4.70 -9.88
CA LEU A 89 9.03 5.61 -9.47
C LEU A 89 8.50 7.01 -9.14
N ALA A 90 7.65 7.58 -10.00
CA ALA A 90 7.22 8.97 -9.86
C ALA A 90 6.41 9.22 -8.58
N ILE A 91 5.52 8.30 -8.20
CA ILE A 91 4.71 8.40 -6.98
C ILE A 91 5.61 8.32 -5.75
N ASN A 92 6.43 7.27 -5.65
CA ASN A 92 7.32 7.11 -4.50
C ASN A 92 8.34 8.25 -4.37
N ALA A 93 8.91 8.72 -5.49
CA ALA A 93 9.83 9.85 -5.50
C ALA A 93 9.13 11.17 -5.11
N ASN A 94 7.89 11.37 -5.55
CA ASN A 94 7.11 12.56 -5.23
C ASN A 94 6.82 12.63 -3.72
N ASP A 95 6.40 11.53 -3.11
CA ASP A 95 6.07 11.51 -1.67
C ASP A 95 7.28 11.87 -0.81
N LEU A 96 8.46 11.35 -1.18
CA LEU A 96 9.72 11.74 -0.56
C LEU A 96 10.05 13.22 -0.78
N ALA A 97 9.87 13.72 -2.02
CA ALA A 97 10.14 15.12 -2.34
C ALA A 97 9.19 16.09 -1.59
N THR A 98 7.92 15.74 -1.43
CA THR A 98 6.95 16.54 -0.66
C THR A 98 7.25 16.60 0.83
N MET A 99 8.06 15.65 1.32
CA MET A 99 8.57 15.63 2.70
C MET A 99 9.93 16.36 2.83
N GLY A 100 10.40 17.01 1.75
CA GLY A 100 11.69 17.72 1.72
C GLY A 100 12.91 16.81 1.51
N ALA A 101 12.71 15.52 1.22
CA ALA A 101 13.79 14.59 0.94
C ALA A 101 14.24 14.69 -0.51
N LEU A 102 15.52 14.40 -0.77
CA LEU A 102 16.02 14.17 -2.12
C LEU A 102 15.99 12.66 -2.42
N PRO A 103 15.15 12.16 -3.34
CA PRO A 103 15.14 10.75 -3.71
C PRO A 103 16.48 10.36 -4.35
N ARG A 104 17.10 9.28 -3.86
CA ARG A 104 18.41 8.81 -4.35
C ARG A 104 18.40 7.38 -4.86
N TRP A 105 17.59 6.54 -4.24
CA TRP A 105 17.56 5.10 -4.43
C TRP A 105 16.13 4.63 -4.60
N PHE A 106 15.96 3.57 -5.39
CA PHE A 106 14.67 2.96 -5.66
C PHE A 106 14.79 1.44 -5.58
N LEU A 107 13.90 0.81 -4.84
CA LEU A 107 13.70 -0.64 -4.85
C LEU A 107 12.36 -0.92 -5.51
N VAL A 108 12.25 -1.97 -6.30
CA VAL A 108 11.00 -2.29 -6.99
C VAL A 108 10.63 -3.76 -6.92
N THR A 109 9.45 -4.04 -6.38
CA THR A 109 8.84 -5.37 -6.41
C THR A 109 7.78 -5.42 -7.50
N MET A 110 7.88 -6.38 -8.41
CA MET A 110 6.90 -6.59 -9.48
C MET A 110 6.24 -7.95 -9.33
N LEU A 111 4.93 -7.94 -9.09
CA LEU A 111 4.08 -9.12 -9.11
C LEU A 111 3.30 -9.12 -10.42
N LEU A 112 3.52 -10.13 -11.24
CA LEU A 112 3.02 -10.21 -12.60
C LEU A 112 2.04 -11.39 -12.73
N PRO A 113 0.90 -11.21 -13.42
CA PRO A 113 -0.13 -12.24 -13.49
C PRO A 113 0.31 -13.44 -14.34
N ALA A 114 0.08 -14.65 -13.81
CA ALA A 114 0.26 -15.88 -14.57
C ALA A 114 -0.63 -15.91 -15.83
N GLY A 115 -0.14 -16.56 -16.89
CA GLY A 115 -0.87 -16.76 -18.15
C GLY A 115 -0.97 -15.55 -19.09
N THR A 116 -0.71 -14.32 -18.61
CA THR A 116 -0.79 -13.09 -19.42
C THR A 116 0.52 -12.30 -19.49
N THR A 117 1.49 -12.61 -18.62
CA THR A 117 2.80 -11.96 -18.62
C THR A 117 3.64 -12.39 -19.82
N THR A 118 4.19 -11.43 -20.55
CA THR A 118 5.08 -11.65 -21.70
C THR A 118 6.44 -10.98 -21.48
N SER A 119 7.48 -11.48 -22.16
CA SER A 119 8.81 -10.85 -22.16
C SER A 119 8.78 -9.41 -22.69
N ALA A 120 7.95 -9.13 -23.70
CA ALA A 120 7.75 -7.80 -24.24
C ALA A 120 7.11 -6.84 -23.22
N GLY A 121 6.08 -7.31 -22.50
CA GLY A 121 5.45 -6.55 -21.41
C GLY A 121 6.44 -6.25 -20.28
N LEU A 122 7.23 -7.24 -19.88
CA LEU A 122 8.27 -7.07 -18.87
C LEU A 122 9.34 -6.05 -19.30
N SER A 123 9.84 -6.17 -20.54
CA SER A 123 10.80 -5.24 -21.12
C SER A 123 10.25 -3.80 -21.16
N ARG A 124 8.96 -3.63 -21.47
CA ARG A 124 8.30 -2.34 -21.44
C ARG A 124 8.32 -1.72 -20.04
N ILE A 125 7.96 -2.47 -19.01
CA ILE A 125 7.96 -1.99 -17.61
C ILE A 125 9.38 -1.61 -17.16
N PHE A 126 10.39 -2.46 -17.42
CA PHE A 126 11.78 -2.12 -17.09
C PHE A 126 12.29 -0.89 -17.85
N SER A 127 11.92 -0.74 -19.12
CA SER A 127 12.27 0.43 -19.91
C SER A 127 11.68 1.72 -19.31
N GLN A 128 10.44 1.68 -18.84
CA GLN A 128 9.79 2.80 -18.15
C GLN A 128 10.53 3.18 -16.86
N ILE A 129 10.82 2.20 -16.00
CA ILE A 129 11.58 2.40 -14.76
C ILE A 129 12.95 3.00 -15.08
N GLY A 130 13.70 2.39 -16.00
CA GLY A 130 15.03 2.85 -16.36
C GLY A 130 15.05 4.28 -16.92
N ARG A 131 14.07 4.64 -17.77
CA ARG A 131 13.93 6.03 -18.25
C ARG A 131 13.63 7.00 -17.12
N ALA A 132 12.71 6.64 -16.23
CA ALA A 132 12.30 7.47 -15.11
C ALA A 132 13.47 7.67 -14.11
N CYS A 133 14.21 6.61 -13.79
CA CYS A 133 15.41 6.65 -12.95
C CYS A 133 16.46 7.60 -13.52
N ARG A 134 16.78 7.48 -14.82
CA ARG A 134 17.72 8.39 -15.50
C ARG A 134 17.25 9.85 -15.43
N ARG A 135 15.97 10.11 -15.72
CA ARG A 135 15.40 11.46 -15.71
C ARG A 135 15.49 12.11 -14.33
N LEU A 136 15.22 11.36 -13.27
CA LEU A 136 15.21 11.86 -11.89
C LEU A 136 16.57 11.73 -11.18
N LYS A 137 17.59 11.18 -11.85
CA LYS A 137 18.91 10.89 -11.27
C LYS A 137 18.83 9.98 -10.03
N ILE A 138 17.91 9.01 -10.07
CA ILE A 138 17.69 8.01 -9.03
C ILE A 138 18.29 6.68 -9.47
N SER A 139 19.00 6.00 -8.56
CA SER A 139 19.55 4.67 -8.82
C SER A 139 18.53 3.58 -8.49
N LEU A 140 18.26 2.68 -9.44
CA LEU A 140 17.57 1.42 -9.16
C LEU A 140 18.53 0.50 -8.41
N CYS A 141 18.20 0.16 -7.17
CA CYS A 141 19.06 -0.57 -6.25
C CYS A 141 18.76 -2.07 -6.16
N GLY A 142 17.64 -2.53 -6.73
CA GLY A 142 17.23 -3.92 -6.71
C GLY A 142 15.73 -4.09 -6.48
N GLY A 143 15.34 -5.26 -6.00
CA GLY A 143 13.96 -5.61 -5.68
C GLY A 143 13.63 -7.06 -6.00
N HIS A 144 12.36 -7.35 -6.30
CA HIS A 144 11.86 -8.70 -6.58
C HIS A 144 11.01 -8.70 -7.85
N THR A 145 11.03 -9.79 -8.61
CA THR A 145 10.19 -9.94 -9.80
C THR A 145 9.68 -11.36 -9.88
N GLU A 146 8.37 -11.52 -9.99
CA GLU A 146 7.72 -12.82 -9.95
C GLU A 146 6.48 -12.86 -10.83
N VAL A 147 6.31 -13.97 -11.56
CA VAL A 147 5.04 -14.34 -12.18
C VAL A 147 4.28 -15.23 -11.21
N THR A 148 3.09 -14.81 -10.79
CA THR A 148 2.35 -15.46 -9.70
C THR A 148 0.84 -15.48 -9.95
N ALA A 149 0.16 -16.48 -9.38
CA ALA A 149 -1.30 -16.55 -9.36
C ALA A 149 -1.92 -15.62 -8.31
N ALA A 150 -1.11 -14.97 -7.46
CA ALA A 150 -1.58 -14.05 -6.42
C ALA A 150 -2.20 -12.75 -6.96
N VAL A 151 -1.88 -12.38 -8.21
CA VAL A 151 -2.41 -11.18 -8.86
C VAL A 151 -3.02 -11.50 -10.22
N THR A 152 -4.10 -10.81 -10.57
CA THR A 152 -4.79 -10.95 -11.86
C THR A 152 -4.40 -9.86 -12.88
N ARG A 153 -3.60 -8.89 -12.44
CA ARG A 153 -3.02 -7.82 -13.26
C ARG A 153 -1.64 -7.44 -12.68
N PRO A 154 -0.75 -6.80 -13.46
CA PRO A 154 0.54 -6.35 -12.93
C PRO A 154 0.37 -5.43 -11.72
N VAL A 155 1.16 -5.66 -10.68
CA VAL A 155 1.30 -4.78 -9.52
C VAL A 155 2.78 -4.46 -9.37
N VAL A 156 3.10 -3.17 -9.37
CA VAL A 156 4.47 -2.69 -9.17
C VAL A 156 4.51 -1.90 -7.88
N VAL A 157 5.39 -2.29 -6.96
CA VAL A 157 5.57 -1.69 -5.65
C VAL A 157 6.94 -1.07 -5.58
N GLY A 158 6.98 0.23 -5.31
CA GLY A 158 8.20 1.02 -5.15
C GLY A 158 8.56 1.27 -3.70
#